data_AF-A0A3S1R9D0-F1
#
_entry.id   AF-A0A3S1R9D0-F1
#
_cell.length_a   1.000
_cell.length_b   1.000
_cell.length_c   1.000
_cell.angle_alpha   90.00
_cell.angle_beta   90.00
_cell.angle_gamma   90.00
#
_symmetry.space_group_name_H-M   'P 1'
#
loop_
_entity.id
_entity.type
_entity.pdbx_description
1 polymer ?
#
loop_
_entity_poly.entity_id
_entity_poly.type
_entity_poly.pdbx_seq_one_letter_code
_entity_poly.pdbx_strand_id
1 'polypeptide(L)'
;AGVRIHGCSVHFVTPEMDDGPIIAQAAVPVMVGDNEDTLAARVLKAEHRLYPLALGLVAEGKASMEKGHTVLAHFADDAENASSVVMAPDPLREETDLEHLARITP
;
A
#
# COMPACT_ATOMS: atom_id res chain seq x y z
N ALA A 1 4.50 -13.11 -16.93
CA ALA A 1 5.01 -11.80 -16.43
C ALA A 1 4.61 -10.71 -17.43
N GLY A 2 4.36 -9.48 -16.96
CA GLY A 2 3.80 -8.37 -17.76
C GLY A 2 2.81 -7.46 -17.03
N VAL A 3 2.79 -7.48 -15.69
CA VAL A 3 1.89 -6.65 -14.89
C VAL A 3 2.31 -5.18 -14.99
N ARG A 4 1.33 -4.28 -14.98
CA ARG A 4 1.57 -2.82 -15.00
C ARG A 4 1.72 -2.23 -13.60
N ILE A 5 1.29 -2.97 -12.58
CA ILE A 5 1.33 -2.59 -11.17
C ILE A 5 1.94 -3.75 -10.38
N HIS A 6 2.91 -3.42 -9.53
CA HIS A 6 3.45 -4.27 -8.48
C HIS A 6 3.11 -3.64 -7.12
N GLY A 7 3.56 -4.21 -6.02
CA GLY A 7 3.43 -3.60 -4.71
C GLY A 7 4.10 -4.38 -3.60
N CYS A 8 3.76 -4.00 -2.37
CA CYS A 8 4.05 -4.72 -1.14
C CYS A 8 2.87 -4.61 -0.18
N SER A 9 2.81 -5.51 0.80
CA SER A 9 1.79 -5.55 1.84
C SER A 9 2.43 -5.72 3.21
N VAL A 10 1.79 -5.15 4.23
CA VAL A 10 2.04 -5.46 5.64
C VAL A 10 0.81 -6.15 6.18
N HIS A 11 0.99 -7.27 6.87
CA HIS A 11 -0.09 -8.11 7.35
C HIS A 11 0.29 -8.74 8.69
N PHE A 12 -0.70 -9.21 9.45
CA PHE A 12 -0.44 -9.96 10.67
C PHE A 12 0.17 -11.32 10.34
N VAL A 13 1.04 -11.84 11.21
CA VAL A 13 1.64 -13.17 11.01
C VAL A 13 0.68 -14.24 11.53
N THR A 14 0.38 -15.23 10.69
CA THR A 14 -0.35 -16.47 11.01
C THR A 14 0.56 -17.68 10.80
N PRO A 15 0.17 -18.90 11.24
CA PRO A 15 0.94 -20.11 10.98
C PRO A 15 1.13 -20.41 9.49
N GLU A 16 0.12 -20.08 8.68
CA GLU A 16 0.14 -20.21 7.23
C GLU A 16 1.00 -19.11 6.58
N MET A 17 1.84 -19.50 5.61
CA MET A 17 2.75 -18.58 4.93
C MET A 17 1.99 -17.50 4.17
N ASP A 18 2.32 -16.24 4.46
CA ASP A 18 1.79 -15.05 3.80
C ASP A 18 0.25 -14.92 3.78
N ASP A 19 -0.44 -15.58 4.72
CA ASP A 19 -1.91 -15.72 4.71
C ASP A 19 -2.63 -14.84 5.75
N GLY A 20 -1.89 -14.21 6.66
CA GLY A 20 -2.52 -13.41 7.69
C GLY A 20 -3.17 -12.12 7.16
N PRO A 21 -4.15 -11.56 7.88
CA PRO A 21 -4.95 -10.46 7.39
C PRO A 21 -4.11 -9.19 7.18
N ILE A 22 -4.36 -8.54 6.05
CA ILE A 22 -3.62 -7.35 5.59
C ILE A 22 -3.95 -6.13 6.47
N ILE A 23 -2.93 -5.40 6.89
CA ILE A 23 -3.02 -4.13 7.61
C ILE A 23 -2.98 -2.96 6.62
N ALA A 24 -2.03 -2.99 5.68
CA ALA A 24 -1.85 -1.96 4.68
C ALA A 24 -1.17 -2.50 3.42
N GLN A 25 -1.37 -1.86 2.27
CA GLN A 25 -0.71 -2.19 1.00
C GLN A 25 -0.24 -0.93 0.28
N ALA A 26 0.83 -1.05 -0.50
CA ALA A 26 1.31 0.00 -1.38
C ALA A 26 1.42 -0.53 -2.81
N ALA A 27 0.87 0.20 -3.77
CA ALA A 27 1.01 -0.07 -5.19
C ALA A 27 2.19 0.72 -5.77
N VAL A 28 2.88 0.11 -6.72
CA VAL A 28 4.08 0.65 -7.37
C VAL A 28 3.96 0.39 -8.88
N PRO A 29 4.10 1.41 -9.74
CA PRO A 29 4.02 1.19 -11.18
C PRO A 29 5.23 0.41 -11.68
N VAL A 30 5.00 -0.46 -12.67
CA VAL A 30 6.06 -1.08 -13.47
C VAL A 30 6.24 -0.22 -14.73
N MET A 31 7.41 0.40 -14.84
CA MET A 31 7.73 1.35 -15.91
C MET A 31 8.23 0.61 -17.14
N VAL A 32 8.03 1.21 -18.32
CA VAL A 32 8.63 0.69 -19.56
C VAL A 32 10.15 0.72 -19.41
N GLY A 33 10.80 -0.43 -19.63
CA GLY A 33 12.25 -0.57 -19.49
C GLY A 33 12.74 -0.87 -18.08
N ASP A 34 11.85 -1.08 -17.10
CA ASP A 34 12.26 -1.63 -15.81
C ASP A 34 12.92 -3.00 -16.00
N ASN A 35 13.99 -3.22 -15.23
CA ASN A 35 14.49 -4.54 -14.94
C ASN A 35 14.12 -4.91 -13.49
N GLU A 36 14.52 -6.10 -13.06
CA GLU A 36 14.20 -6.60 -11.71
C GLU A 36 14.75 -5.67 -10.62
N ASP A 37 15.98 -5.17 -10.77
CA ASP A 37 16.63 -4.29 -9.80
C ASP A 37 15.94 -2.93 -9.68
N THR A 38 15.56 -2.30 -10.80
CA THR A 38 14.91 -0.99 -10.78
C THR A 38 13.50 -1.06 -10.21
N LEU A 39 12.76 -2.13 -10.51
CA LEU A 39 11.45 -2.38 -9.90
C LEU A 39 11.59 -2.68 -8.40
N ALA A 40 12.52 -3.56 -8.01
CA ALA A 40 12.75 -3.90 -6.61
C ALA A 40 13.15 -2.68 -5.77
N ALA A 41 14.02 -1.80 -6.30
CA ALA A 41 14.37 -0.56 -5.62
C ALA A 41 13.17 0.38 -5.40
N ARG A 42 12.19 0.37 -6.32
CA ARG A 42 10.96 1.14 -6.18
C ARG A 42 10.02 0.52 -5.14
N VAL A 43 9.91 -0.82 -5.12
CA VAL A 43 9.15 -1.56 -4.11
C VAL A 43 9.73 -1.35 -2.71
N LEU A 44 11.06 -1.44 -2.55
CA LEU A 44 11.74 -1.22 -1.27
C LEU A 44 11.48 0.18 -0.69
N LYS A 45 11.44 1.22 -1.54
CA LYS A 45 11.04 2.57 -1.10
C LYS A 45 9.59 2.62 -0.60
N ALA A 46 8.69 1.86 -1.21
CA ALA A 46 7.32 1.74 -0.75
C ALA A 46 7.23 0.98 0.59
N GLU A 47 7.99 -0.11 0.75
CA GLU A 47 8.09 -0.88 2.00
C GLU A 47 8.56 -0.02 3.17
N HIS A 48 9.61 0.78 2.97
CA HIS A 48 10.14 1.70 3.99
C HIS A 48 9.11 2.74 4.47
N ARG A 49 8.08 3.04 3.67
CA ARG A 49 6.98 3.93 4.06
C ARG A 49 5.81 3.16 4.66
N LEU A 50 5.47 2.03 4.04
CA LEU A 50 4.31 1.22 4.42
C LEU A 50 4.48 0.57 5.78
N TYR A 51 5.68 0.04 6.07
CA TYR A 51 5.96 -0.66 7.31
C TYR A 51 5.80 0.21 8.57
N PRO A 52 6.45 1.39 8.71
CA PRO A 52 6.27 2.23 9.89
C PRO A 52 4.83 2.75 10.04
N LEU A 53 4.12 3.00 8.93
CA LEU A 53 2.70 3.37 8.95
C LEU A 53 1.86 2.26 9.57
N ALA A 54 1.96 1.04 9.05
CA ALA A 54 1.20 -0.12 9.53
C ALA A 54 1.55 -0.45 10.99
N LEU A 55 2.83 -0.38 11.35
CA LEU A 55 3.28 -0.58 12.73
C LEU A 55 2.71 0.48 13.67
N GLY A 56 2.67 1.75 13.25
CA GLY A 56 2.05 2.84 14.02
C GLY A 56 0.57 2.59 14.29
N LEU A 57 -0.19 2.15 13.28
CA LEU A 57 -1.60 1.80 13.44
C LEU A 57 -1.80 0.71 14.50
N VAL A 58 -0.97 -0.33 14.50
CA VAL A 58 -1.05 -1.40 15.49
C VAL A 58 -0.65 -0.90 16.88
N ALA A 59 0.46 -0.16 16.97
CA ALA A 59 0.98 0.36 18.25
C ALA A 59 0.02 1.35 18.93
N GLU A 60 -0.72 2.12 18.15
CA GLU A 60 -1.74 3.08 18.64
C GLU A 60 -3.10 2.41 18.92
N GLY A 61 -3.23 1.10 18.69
CA GLY A 61 -4.51 0.38 18.82
C GLY A 61 -5.53 0.74 17.74
N LYS A 62 -5.10 1.38 16.65
CA LYS A 62 -5.93 1.74 15.49
C LYS A 62 -6.08 0.60 14.50
N ALA A 63 -5.24 -0.44 14.57
CA ALA A 63 -5.39 -1.69 13.83
C ALA A 63 -5.19 -2.88 14.78
N SER A 64 -6.12 -3.84 14.74
CA SER A 64 -6.08 -5.09 15.51
C SER A 64 -6.48 -6.27 14.63
N MET A 65 -6.08 -7.48 15.02
CA MET A 65 -6.58 -8.71 14.40
C MET A 65 -7.70 -9.30 15.26
N GLU A 66 -8.90 -9.41 14.69
CA GLU A 66 -10.07 -10.00 15.34
C GLU A 66 -10.68 -11.07 14.45
N LYS A 67 -10.84 -12.29 14.99
CA LYS A 67 -11.44 -13.44 14.29
C LYS A 67 -10.85 -13.69 12.89
N GLY A 68 -9.53 -13.47 12.72
CA GLY A 68 -8.83 -13.67 11.45
C GLY A 68 -8.94 -12.50 10.46
N HIS A 69 -9.44 -11.34 10.88
CA HIS A 69 -9.55 -10.15 10.05
C HIS A 69 -8.87 -8.95 10.70
N THR A 70 -8.37 -8.02 9.88
CA THR A 70 -7.93 -6.71 10.37
C THR A 70 -9.15 -5.85 10.68
N VAL A 71 -9.25 -5.39 11.92
CA VAL A 71 -10.22 -4.39 12.36
C VAL A 71 -9.49 -3.07 12.56
N LEU A 72 -10.02 -2.01 11.97
CA LEU A 72 -9.47 -0.66 12.08
C LEU A 72 -10.38 0.17 12.99
N ALA A 73 -9.81 0.81 14.01
CA ALA A 73 -10.54 1.62 14.97
C ALA A 73 -10.57 3.10 14.54
N HIS A 74 -11.76 3.70 14.61
CA HIS A 74 -12.03 5.15 14.48
C HIS A 74 -11.43 5.84 13.24
N PHE A 75 -12.09 5.68 12.08
CA PHE A 75 -12.00 6.64 10.97
C PHE A 75 -12.96 7.84 11.11
N ALA A 76 -13.81 7.82 12.13
CA ALA A 76 -14.85 8.83 12.35
C ALA A 76 -14.40 9.79 13.45
N ASP A 77 -13.83 10.93 13.05
CA ASP A 77 -14.11 12.22 13.70
C ASP A 77 -13.68 13.45 12.86
N ASP A 78 -13.64 13.34 11.52
CA ASP A 78 -13.64 14.51 10.63
C ASP A 78 -14.76 14.35 9.58
N ALA A 79 -15.96 14.79 9.94
CA ALA A 79 -17.21 14.66 9.19
C ALA A 79 -17.24 15.41 7.83
N GLU A 80 -16.12 15.98 7.36
CA GLU A 80 -16.07 16.78 6.13
C GLU A 80 -15.37 16.08 4.95
N ASN A 81 -14.77 14.89 5.12
CA ASN A 81 -14.14 14.20 4.00
C ASN A 81 -14.40 12.69 4.03
N ALA A 82 -15.66 12.31 3.80
CA ALA A 82 -16.07 10.93 3.61
C ALA A 82 -15.52 10.38 2.28
N SER A 83 -14.28 9.89 2.32
CA SER A 83 -13.78 8.91 1.37
C SER A 83 -13.29 7.72 2.17
N SER A 84 -14.13 6.69 2.25
CA SER A 84 -13.81 5.36 2.78
C SER A 84 -12.86 4.64 1.83
N VAL A 85 -11.69 5.22 1.60
CA VAL A 85 -10.66 4.68 0.72
C VAL A 85 -9.46 4.37 1.59
N VAL A 86 -9.15 3.08 1.68
CA VAL A 86 -7.84 2.59 2.09
C VAL A 86 -6.85 3.09 1.03
N MET A 87 -6.36 4.31 1.21
CA MET A 87 -5.31 4.83 0.34
C MET A 87 -4.03 4.12 0.72
N ALA A 88 -3.49 3.38 -0.24
CA ALA A 88 -2.05 3.14 -0.31
C ALA A 88 -1.33 4.46 0.00
N PRO A 89 -0.23 4.46 0.78
CA PRO A 89 0.56 5.66 0.98
C PRO A 89 0.85 6.26 -0.40
N ASP A 90 0.54 7.56 -0.55
CA ASP A 90 0.63 8.30 -1.81
C ASP A 90 1.90 7.88 -2.58
N PRO A 91 1.76 7.15 -3.70
CA PRO A 91 2.90 6.64 -4.45
C PRO A 91 3.52 7.83 -5.18
N LEU A 92 4.35 8.57 -4.44
CA LEU A 92 5.18 9.68 -4.91
C LEU A 92 4.40 10.99 -5.12
N ARG A 93 4.52 11.93 -4.18
CA ARG A 93 4.58 13.37 -4.52
C ARG A 93 5.90 13.68 -5.23
N GLU A 94 6.11 13.11 -6.40
CA GLU A 94 6.78 13.80 -7.50
C GLU A 94 5.68 13.94 -8.55
N GLU A 95 5.45 15.15 -9.07
CA GLU A 95 4.32 15.47 -9.96
C GLU A 95 4.04 14.34 -10.96
N THR A 96 2.99 13.57 -10.67
CA THR A 96 2.53 12.54 -11.59
C THR A 96 1.97 13.25 -12.81
N ASP A 97 2.73 13.24 -13.91
CA ASP A 97 2.27 13.77 -15.20
C ASP A 97 1.13 12.87 -15.73
N LEU A 98 -0.09 13.27 -15.39
CA LEU A 98 -1.32 12.59 -15.79
C LEU A 98 -1.48 12.55 -17.31
N GLU A 99 -0.92 13.53 -18.03
CA GLU A 99 -0.92 13.58 -19.49
C GLU A 99 0.04 12.55 -20.11
N HIS A 100 1.17 12.27 -19.44
CA HIS A 100 2.09 11.21 -19.85
C HIS A 100 1.49 9.82 -19.62
N LEU A 101 0.83 9.61 -18.48
CA LEU A 101 0.12 8.36 -18.18
C LEU A 101 -1.03 8.08 -19.16
N ALA A 102 -1.81 9.11 -19.52
CA ALA A 102 -2.91 8.98 -20.47
C ALA A 102 -2.45 8.59 -21.89
N ARG A 103 -1.22 8.95 -22.29
CA ARG A 103 -0.65 8.60 -23.62
C ARG A 103 -0.09 7.18 -23.70
N ILE A 104 0.12 6.51 -22.57
CA ILE A 104 0.79 5.20 -22.47
C ILE A 104 -0.21 4.10 -22.06
N THR A 105 -1.49 4.45 -21.90
CA THR A 105 -2.58 3.54 -21.61
C THR A 105 -3.44 3.37 -22.88
N PRO A 106 -3.60 2.16 -23.43
CA PRO A 106 -4.36 1.94 -24.67
C PRO A 106 -5.88 2.17 -24.50
#